data_AF-M1CG54-F1
#
_entry.id   AF-M1CG54-F1
#
_cell.length_a   1.000
_cell.length_b   1.000
_cell.length_c   1.000
_cell.angle_alpha   90.00
_cell.angle_beta   90.00
_cell.angle_gamma   90.00
#
_symmetry.space_group_name_H-M   'P 1'
#
loop_
_entity.id
_entity.type
_entity.pdbx_description
1 polymer ?
#
loop_
_entity_poly.entity_id
_entity_poly.type
_entity_poly.pdbx_seq_one_letter_code
_entity_poly.pdbx_strand_id
1 'polypeptide(L)'
;MYFTGSQSFSYRRVSYGGLNGMYYTCSEGRMIGPDGVVLAEMKEEDKMIGESLHTISKGIHNKGHSVTTKHSSDGREDTLQTLHNLDEDELGDFEQNWKANADKYFPGRDKGSACWRIKGP
;
A
#
# COMPACT_ATOMS: atom_id res chain seq x y z
N MET A 1 -22.57 -13.68 19.00
CA MET A 1 -21.44 -14.48 18.47
C MET A 1 -20.52 -13.53 17.73
N TYR A 2 -19.32 -13.27 18.25
CA TYR A 2 -18.36 -12.34 17.63
C TYR A 2 -17.44 -13.16 16.73
N PHE A 3 -17.50 -12.93 15.42
CA PHE A 3 -16.47 -13.42 14.50
C PHE A 3 -15.20 -12.62 14.76
N THR A 4 -14.35 -13.08 15.67
CA THR A 4 -12.98 -12.59 15.82
C THR A 4 -12.15 -13.21 14.69
N GLY A 5 -12.33 -12.72 13.47
CA GLY A 5 -11.35 -12.96 12.42
C GLY A 5 -10.02 -12.36 12.87
N SER A 6 -8.93 -13.13 12.80
CA SER A 6 -7.60 -12.63 13.16
C SER A 6 -7.17 -11.57 12.16
N GLN A 7 -6.83 -10.38 12.64
CA GLN A 7 -6.20 -9.33 11.86
C GLN A 7 -4.69 -9.47 11.95
N SER A 8 -3.99 -9.47 10.82
CA SER A 8 -2.54 -9.49 10.79
C SER A 8 -1.98 -8.22 10.19
N PHE A 9 -0.83 -7.82 10.71
CA PHE A 9 -0.06 -6.68 10.24
C PHE A 9 1.41 -7.08 10.14
N SER A 10 2.04 -6.78 9.02
CA SER A 10 3.48 -6.89 8.84
C SER A 10 4.05 -5.60 8.26
N TYR A 11 5.27 -5.30 8.67
CA TYR A 11 6.03 -4.16 8.16
C TYR A 11 7.50 -4.53 8.05
N ARG A 12 8.12 -4.19 6.93
CA ARG A 12 9.55 -4.31 6.72
C ARG A 12 10.06 -3.00 6.13
N ARG A 13 11.26 -2.61 6.55
CA ARG A 13 12.00 -1.50 5.96
C ARG A 13 13.44 -1.94 5.76
N VAL A 14 13.99 -1.59 4.61
CA VAL A 14 15.40 -1.69 4.28
C VAL A 14 15.88 -0.28 3.96
N SER A 15 17.07 0.07 4.42
CA SER A 15 17.64 1.38 4.11
C SER A 15 19.15 1.25 4.01
N TYR A 16 19.73 1.79 2.94
CA TYR A 16 21.16 1.83 2.71
C TYR A 16 21.67 3.26 2.77
N GLY A 17 22.81 3.44 3.40
CA GLY A 17 23.42 4.74 3.60
C GLY A 17 24.94 4.68 3.53
N GLY A 18 25.54 5.87 3.43
CA GLY A 18 26.98 6.07 3.44
C GLY A 18 27.35 7.37 4.15
N LEU A 19 28.56 7.87 3.87
CA LEU A 19 29.08 9.11 4.47
C LEU A 19 28.14 10.32 4.31
N ASN A 20 27.37 10.35 3.22
CA ASN A 20 26.45 11.44 2.89
C ASN A 20 24.99 11.17 3.33
N GLY A 21 24.78 10.18 4.20
CA GLY A 21 23.46 9.79 4.70
C GLY A 21 22.80 8.67 3.89
N MET A 22 21.49 8.50 4.10
CA MET A 22 20.69 7.46 3.47
C MET A 22 20.43 7.81 2.00
N TYR A 23 20.90 6.97 1.09
CA TYR A 23 20.72 7.13 -0.35
C TYR A 23 19.62 6.25 -0.92
N TYR A 24 19.28 5.15 -0.24
CA TYR A 24 18.21 4.24 -0.65
C TYR A 24 17.33 3.88 0.55
N THR A 25 16.01 3.91 0.36
CA THR A 25 15.06 3.37 1.33
C THR A 25 13.96 2.61 0.61
N CYS A 26 13.63 1.42 1.11
CA CYS A 26 12.46 0.66 0.68
C CYS A 26 11.68 0.22 1.91
N SER A 27 10.36 0.34 1.87
CA SER A 27 9.48 -0.14 2.91
C SER A 27 8.26 -0.81 2.34
N GLU A 28 7.82 -1.86 3.01
CA GLU A 28 6.64 -2.64 2.65
C GLU A 28 5.82 -2.83 3.92
N GLY A 29 4.54 -2.52 3.85
CA GLY A 29 3.59 -2.82 4.91
C GLY A 29 2.38 -3.52 4.36
N ARG A 30 1.87 -4.51 5.10
CA ARG A 30 0.70 -5.29 4.71
C ARG A 30 -0.22 -5.49 5.90
N MET A 31 -1.51 -5.29 5.68
CA MET A 31 -2.58 -5.61 6.62
C MET A 31 -3.54 -6.60 5.98
N ILE A 32 -3.93 -7.60 6.74
CA ILE A 32 -4.96 -8.56 6.35
C ILE A 32 -6.02 -8.53 7.44
N GLY A 33 -7.24 -8.23 7.03
CA GLY A 33 -8.40 -8.15 7.88
C GLY A 33 -9.25 -9.40 7.76
N PRO A 34 -10.25 -9.54 8.63
CA PRO A 34 -11.31 -10.52 8.44
C PRO A 34 -11.95 -10.41 7.05
N ASP A 35 -12.56 -11.51 6.60
CA ASP A 35 -13.26 -11.59 5.30
C ASP A 35 -12.36 -11.35 4.06
N GLY A 36 -11.06 -11.62 4.19
CA GLY A 36 -10.12 -11.57 3.06
C GLY A 36 -9.79 -10.16 2.58
N VAL A 37 -10.06 -9.13 3.38
CA VAL A 37 -9.71 -7.74 3.08
C VAL A 37 -8.21 -7.55 3.25
N VAL A 38 -7.55 -7.02 2.23
CA VAL A 38 -6.09 -6.81 2.22
C VAL A 38 -5.78 -5.37 1.85
N LEU A 39 -4.80 -4.80 2.54
CA LEU A 39 -4.11 -3.57 2.18
C LEU A 39 -2.61 -3.86 2.16
N ALA A 40 -1.92 -3.58 1.07
CA ALA A 40 -0.47 -3.54 1.03
C ALA A 40 0.00 -2.19 0.48
N GLU A 41 1.09 -1.68 1.02
CA GLU A 41 1.75 -0.47 0.56
C GLU A 41 3.25 -0.74 0.48
N MET A 42 3.85 -0.38 -0.65
CA MET A 42 5.30 -0.40 -0.85
C MET A 42 5.77 1.00 -1.23
N LYS A 43 6.86 1.46 -0.62
CA LYS A 43 7.50 2.74 -0.93
C LYS A 43 8.98 2.51 -1.12
N GLU A 44 9.51 3.03 -2.20
CA GLU A 44 10.93 2.99 -2.54
C GLU A 44 11.37 4.39 -2.92
N GLU A 45 12.51 4.81 -2.39
CA GLU A 45 13.16 6.09 -2.70
C GLU A 45 14.63 5.80 -2.97
N ASP A 46 15.08 6.10 -4.18
CA ASP A 46 16.48 6.04 -4.59
C ASP A 46 16.97 7.45 -4.91
N LYS A 47 17.71 8.02 -3.96
CA LYS A 47 18.28 9.37 -4.08
C LYS A 47 19.49 9.42 -5.00
N MET A 48 20.11 8.29 -5.33
CA MET A 48 21.26 8.27 -6.26
C MET A 48 20.81 8.63 -7.66
N ILE A 49 19.65 8.09 -8.08
CA ILE A 49 19.07 8.36 -9.38
C ILE A 49 17.96 9.41 -9.33
N GLY A 50 17.46 9.77 -8.14
CA GLY A 50 16.40 10.76 -7.96
C GLY A 50 15.00 10.23 -8.27
N GLU A 51 14.79 8.92 -8.14
CA GLU A 51 13.53 8.25 -8.44
C GLU A 51 12.84 7.75 -7.16
N SER A 52 11.52 7.67 -7.18
CA SER A 52 10.75 7.00 -6.14
C SER A 52 9.60 6.20 -6.72
N LEU A 53 9.28 5.08 -6.09
CA LEU A 53 8.16 4.21 -6.44
C LEU A 53 7.21 4.10 -5.26
N HIS A 54 5.91 4.24 -5.49
CA HIS A 54 4.88 4.05 -4.48
C HIS A 54 3.78 3.14 -5.03
N THR A 55 3.66 1.95 -4.46
CA THR A 55 2.62 0.99 -4.81
C THR A 55 1.62 0.87 -3.66
N ILE A 56 0.33 0.94 -3.98
CA ILE A 56 -0.78 0.62 -3.08
C ILE A 56 -1.58 -0.51 -3.71
N SER A 57 -1.72 -1.62 -2.99
CA SER A 57 -2.52 -2.77 -3.40
C SER A 57 -3.66 -3.00 -2.42
N LYS A 58 -4.87 -3.12 -2.96
CA LYS A 58 -6.11 -3.38 -2.24
C LYS A 58 -6.66 -4.71 -2.71
N GLY A 59 -7.19 -5.52 -1.80
CA GLY A 59 -7.82 -6.79 -2.13
C GLY A 59 -9.02 -7.08 -1.25
N ILE A 60 -10.01 -7.76 -1.81
CA ILE A 60 -11.08 -8.41 -1.06
C ILE A 60 -11.43 -9.73 -1.76
N HIS A 61 -11.43 -10.83 -1.01
CA HIS A 61 -11.58 -12.18 -1.54
C HIS A 61 -10.60 -12.46 -2.71
N ASN A 62 -11.12 -12.74 -3.92
CA ASN A 62 -10.31 -13.00 -5.12
C ASN A 62 -10.18 -11.79 -6.04
N LYS A 63 -10.60 -10.60 -5.60
CA LYS A 63 -10.57 -9.36 -6.39
C LYS A 63 -9.50 -8.43 -5.84
N GLY A 64 -8.76 -7.72 -6.71
CA GLY A 64 -7.72 -6.81 -6.25
C GLY A 64 -7.38 -5.70 -7.23
N HIS A 65 -7.05 -4.53 -6.69
CA HIS A 65 -6.62 -3.36 -7.44
C HIS A 65 -5.28 -2.87 -6.89
N SER A 66 -4.28 -2.73 -7.76
CA SER A 66 -2.98 -2.16 -7.41
C SER A 66 -2.68 -0.93 -8.24
N VAL A 67 -2.25 0.13 -7.59
CA VAL A 67 -1.80 1.38 -8.21
C VAL A 67 -0.33 1.58 -7.86
N THR A 68 0.52 1.68 -8.88
CA THR A 68 1.93 2.00 -8.74
C THR A 68 2.20 3.35 -9.36
N THR A 69 2.75 4.27 -8.58
CA THR A 69 3.16 5.60 -9.01
C THR A 69 4.68 5.66 -9.00
N LYS A 70 5.30 6.03 -10.13
CA LYS A 70 6.73 6.29 -10.25
C LYS A 70 6.94 7.78 -10.39
N HIS A 71 7.75 8.36 -9.52
CA HIS A 71 8.29 9.70 -9.70
C HIS A 71 9.71 9.57 -10.26
N SER A 72 9.91 10.10 -11.45
CA SER A 72 11.18 10.08 -12.17
C SER A 72 12.02 11.32 -11.80
N SER A 73 13.33 11.25 -12.04
CA SER A 73 14.25 12.33 -11.70
C SER A 73 14.12 13.57 -12.57
N ASP A 74 13.46 13.44 -13.73
CA ASP A 74 13.06 14.55 -14.59
C ASP A 74 11.79 15.28 -14.09
N GLY A 75 11.23 14.84 -12.95
CA GLY A 75 10.03 15.40 -12.34
C GLY A 75 8.73 14.89 -12.95
N ARG A 76 8.77 13.90 -13.85
CA ARG A 76 7.57 13.24 -14.36
C ARG A 76 7.04 12.24 -13.35
N GLU A 77 5.73 12.12 -13.31
CA GLU A 77 5.02 11.10 -12.55
C GLU A 77 4.30 10.17 -13.52
N ASP A 78 4.62 8.88 -13.45
CA ASP A 78 3.96 7.83 -14.21
C ASP A 78 3.07 7.01 -13.27
N THR A 79 1.89 6.63 -13.73
CA THR A 79 0.98 5.77 -12.95
C THR A 79 0.64 4.51 -13.74
N LEU A 80 0.78 3.36 -13.08
CA LEU A 80 0.38 2.05 -13.59
C LEU A 80 -0.72 1.47 -12.70
N GLN A 81 -1.84 1.09 -13.31
CA GLN A 81 -2.92 0.39 -12.62
C GLN A 81 -2.92 -1.09 -13.02
N THR A 82 -3.21 -1.96 -12.07
CA THR A 82 -3.33 -3.40 -12.29
C THR A 82 -4.59 -3.90 -11.61
N LEU A 83 -5.50 -4.44 -12.42
CA LEU A 83 -6.74 -5.07 -11.98
C LEU A 83 -6.55 -6.58 -11.94
N HIS A 84 -6.89 -7.20 -10.80
CA HIS A 84 -6.84 -8.63 -10.61
C HIS A 84 -8.27 -9.16 -10.44
N ASN A 85 -8.71 -9.93 -11.43
CA ASN A 85 -10.05 -10.52 -11.45
C ASN A 85 -11.16 -9.45 -11.24
N LEU A 86 -10.94 -8.30 -11.86
CA LEU A 86 -11.78 -7.10 -11.83
C LEU A 86 -11.78 -6.51 -13.23
N ASP A 87 -12.97 -6.13 -13.69
CA ASP A 87 -13.13 -5.33 -14.90
C ASP A 87 -13.17 -3.83 -14.55
N GLU A 88 -12.88 -2.98 -15.53
CA GLU A 88 -12.77 -1.52 -15.32
C GLU A 88 -14.09 -0.89 -14.85
N ASP A 89 -15.23 -1.40 -15.31
CA ASP A 89 -16.57 -0.96 -14.91
C ASP A 89 -16.93 -1.36 -13.49
N GLU A 90 -16.41 -2.49 -13.00
CA GLU A 90 -16.61 -2.95 -11.62
C GLU A 90 -15.71 -2.23 -10.60
N LEU A 91 -14.68 -1.51 -11.06
CA LEU A 91 -13.66 -0.91 -10.19
C LEU A 91 -14.25 0.04 -9.14
N GLY A 92 -15.24 0.84 -9.54
CA GLY A 92 -15.89 1.79 -8.63
C GLY A 92 -16.59 1.10 -7.46
N ASP A 93 -17.34 0.04 -7.76
CA ASP A 93 -18.06 -0.76 -6.75
C ASP A 93 -17.08 -1.55 -5.87
N PHE A 94 -16.01 -2.07 -6.47
CA PHE A 94 -14.92 -2.72 -5.73
C PHE A 94 -14.28 -1.77 -4.73
N GLU A 95 -13.90 -0.55 -5.15
CA GLU A 95 -13.25 0.44 -4.29
C GLU A 95 -14.15 0.85 -3.12
N GLN A 96 -15.45 1.03 -3.37
CA GLN A 96 -16.43 1.34 -2.33
C GLN A 96 -16.59 0.18 -1.34
N ASN A 97 -16.73 -1.05 -1.84
CA ASN A 97 -16.88 -2.23 -1.00
C ASN A 97 -15.60 -2.50 -0.18
N TRP A 98 -14.44 -2.40 -0.81
CA TRP A 98 -13.16 -2.51 -0.13
C TRP A 98 -13.05 -1.45 0.97
N LYS A 99 -13.37 -0.18 0.68
CA LYS A 99 -13.31 0.92 1.65
C LYS A 99 -14.24 0.68 2.84
N ALA A 100 -15.48 0.27 2.60
CA ALA A 100 -16.45 0.00 3.66
C ALA A 100 -15.99 -1.12 4.61
N ASN A 101 -15.21 -2.08 4.12
CA ASN A 101 -14.61 -3.13 4.94
C ASN A 101 -13.29 -2.69 5.58
N ALA A 102 -12.45 -1.96 4.84
CA ALA A 102 -11.21 -1.40 5.34
C ALA A 102 -11.46 -0.41 6.49
N ASP A 103 -12.50 0.42 6.45
CA ASP A 103 -12.83 1.34 7.54
C ASP A 103 -13.21 0.60 8.84
N LYS A 104 -13.75 -0.62 8.74
CA LYS A 104 -14.09 -1.46 9.90
C LYS A 104 -12.85 -2.09 10.55
N TYR A 105 -11.88 -2.51 9.75
CA TYR A 105 -10.73 -3.30 10.22
C TYR A 105 -9.43 -2.49 10.29
N PHE A 106 -9.33 -1.45 9.49
CA PHE A 106 -8.16 -0.59 9.27
C PHE A 106 -8.54 0.91 9.38
N PRO A 107 -9.10 1.35 10.52
CA PRO A 107 -9.58 2.73 10.64
C PRO A 107 -8.45 3.73 10.36
N GLY A 108 -8.71 4.67 9.44
CA GLY A 108 -7.78 5.76 9.08
C GLY A 108 -6.67 5.38 8.09
N ARG A 109 -6.75 4.20 7.44
CA ARG A 109 -5.79 3.74 6.42
C ARG A 109 -6.26 3.99 4.97
N ASP A 110 -7.42 4.61 4.76
CA ASP A 110 -8.05 4.86 3.46
C ASP A 110 -7.42 6.03 2.66
N LYS A 111 -6.56 6.86 3.28
CA LYS A 111 -6.11 8.15 2.71
C LYS A 111 -4.75 8.13 2.00
N GLY A 112 -4.48 7.13 1.17
CA GLY A 112 -3.36 7.16 0.20
C GLY A 112 -1.96 7.24 0.81
N SER A 113 -1.84 7.10 2.12
CA SER A 113 -0.57 6.86 2.79
C SER A 113 -0.89 6.01 4.00
N ALA A 114 -0.58 4.73 3.92
CA ALA A 114 -0.47 3.94 5.13
C ALA A 114 0.85 4.35 5.79
N CYS A 115 1.01 5.63 6.19
CA CYS A 115 2.16 6.07 6.96
C CYS A 115 2.21 5.17 8.19
N TRP A 116 3.08 4.16 8.13
CA TRP A 116 3.25 3.15 9.15
C TRP A 116 3.91 3.85 10.32
N ARG A 117 3.09 4.61 11.05
CA ARG A 117 3.47 5.37 12.23
C ARG A 117 3.67 4.35 13.32
N ILE A 118 4.85 3.73 13.31
CA ILE A 118 5.39 3.09 14.49
C ILE A 118 5.52 4.24 15.48
N LYS A 119 4.54 4.39 16.38
CA LYS A 119 4.75 5.12 17.62
C LYS A 119 5.86 4.32 18.31
N GLY A 120 7.08 4.85 18.27
CA GLY A 120 8.13 4.35 19.15
C GLY A 120 7.69 4.43 20.61
N PRO A 121 8.32 3.67 21.52
CA PRO A 121 8.05 3.76 22.94
C PRO A 121 8.19 5.20 23.46
#